data_AF-F9XJN5-F1
#
_entry.id   AF-F9XJN5-F1
#
_cell.length_a   1.000
_cell.length_b   1.000
_cell.length_c   1.000
_cell.angle_alpha   90.00
_cell.angle_beta   90.00
_cell.angle_gamma   90.00
#
_symmetry.space_group_name_H-M   'P 1'
#
loop_
_entity.id
_entity.type
_entity.pdbx_description
1 polymer ?
#
loop_
_entity_poly.entity_id
_entity_poly.type
_entity_poly.pdbx_seq_one_letter_code
_entity_poly.pdbx_strand_id
1 'polypeptide(L)'
;MGSTTLLVFCLVGLVLFASPVAAFGAGNIASISNVEGHNWRHGDIEDLLTTVAFIRGHKWTSMMVKRAYFGNWLRDYSQAVDVGTLKGVPADTIRVLVWILAFMSFGYATEEFEVTAQRLGVYRPEEHIDNPKDYADNIDARQLDPRLRGPVQPIELAIDPNTGMKNYIANENLGIATSLGYIKWSFARSIHFGREYTSGARKGREEDLCEALRCLGQGLHCVEDFGAHTNYTELALREMGMHNVFPHVGAQSMVNLRGKQVFPLVTGTFGGVDFLHSVLGEASDTMISTEVNDSEVDQLNAALGQASATSKRSGGDPASAASPLTELLAKIPGTGSLIQEAVDLQAASDRQAADNERSGGGNRGMDDYSYDNDYSGSRAAAPGQTTFSAPPTIDAAAVIAKIYPILSFRDKVVRQISAIISKIPGLEKMIDTITEKVTLFVMGLLAPFIKPIIASASNALKQGSGVVIDSSANQQFLVWTDPTSSDPTHSMLSKDHFSNVLNGPAGQLAAEILQYVAPRVIYGWEHPEVPESEILDDIGRVFHHPAARDQNVEIHRKMFNVVEAWVQKRPDRGSKLNDILSSESVKAGKNH
;
A
#
# COMPACT_ATOMS: atom_id res chain seq x y z
N MET A 1 32.56 -16.21 31.60
CA MET A 1 32.36 -15.38 30.40
C MET A 1 30.93 -14.90 30.43
N GLY A 2 30.73 -13.59 30.57
CA GLY A 2 29.50 -13.00 31.08
C GLY A 2 28.36 -12.95 30.07
N SER A 3 27.13 -12.92 30.58
CA SER A 3 25.87 -12.71 29.86
C SER A 3 25.94 -11.59 28.80
N THR A 4 26.76 -10.56 29.05
CA THR A 4 27.02 -9.45 28.14
C THR A 4 27.70 -9.86 26.84
N THR A 5 28.58 -10.85 26.85
CA THR A 5 29.28 -11.33 25.65
C THR A 5 28.34 -12.16 24.77
N LEU A 6 27.44 -12.95 25.38
CA LEU A 6 26.41 -13.70 24.66
C LEU A 6 25.37 -12.76 24.03
N LEU A 7 24.97 -11.70 24.73
CA LEU A 7 24.04 -10.69 24.22
C LEU A 7 24.61 -9.92 23.03
N VAL A 8 25.91 -9.60 23.05
CA VAL A 8 26.62 -8.96 21.94
C VAL A 8 26.75 -9.91 20.74
N PHE A 9 27.03 -11.20 20.94
CA PHE A 9 27.01 -12.18 19.86
C PHE A 9 25.60 -12.44 19.30
N CYS A 10 24.56 -12.39 20.12
CA CYS A 10 23.16 -12.46 19.66
C CYS A 10 22.72 -11.20 18.90
N LEU A 11 23.15 -10.01 19.32
CA LEU A 11 22.87 -8.74 18.63
C LEU A 11 23.66 -8.62 17.32
N VAL A 12 24.93 -9.03 17.30
CA VAL A 12 25.74 -9.12 16.08
C VAL A 12 25.19 -10.21 15.15
N GLY A 13 24.69 -11.32 15.69
CA GLY A 13 23.94 -12.33 14.93
C GLY A 13 22.65 -11.77 14.33
N LEU A 14 21.85 -11.01 15.08
CA LEU A 14 20.63 -10.36 14.59
C LEU A 14 20.90 -9.33 13.48
N VAL A 15 22.03 -8.62 13.54
CA VAL A 15 22.44 -7.65 12.50
C VAL A 15 23.09 -8.32 11.29
N LEU A 16 23.77 -9.46 11.47
CA LEU A 16 24.41 -10.21 10.37
C LEU A 16 23.47 -11.23 9.69
N PHE A 17 22.36 -11.60 10.33
CA PHE A 17 21.27 -12.41 9.77
C PHE A 17 20.00 -11.60 9.47
N ALA A 18 20.03 -10.28 9.66
CA ALA A 18 19.05 -9.38 9.07
C ALA A 18 19.36 -9.22 7.57
N SER A 19 18.86 -10.17 6.78
CA SER A 19 18.70 -9.98 5.34
C SER A 19 17.67 -8.87 5.09
N PRO A 20 17.79 -8.08 4.00
CA PRO A 20 16.73 -7.14 3.64
C PRO A 20 15.41 -7.91 3.47
N VAL A 21 14.39 -7.53 4.23
CA VAL A 21 13.04 -8.08 4.13
C VAL A 21 12.42 -7.54 2.84
N ALA A 22 12.21 -8.42 1.86
CA ALA A 22 11.73 -8.06 0.53
C ALA A 22 10.33 -8.65 0.28
N ALA A 23 9.31 -8.00 0.82
CA ALA A 23 7.90 -8.19 0.43
C ALA A 23 7.44 -7.07 -0.54
N PHE A 24 6.37 -7.37 -1.27
CA PHE A 24 5.67 -6.58 -2.30
C PHE A 24 5.00 -5.28 -1.75
N GLY A 25 4.69 -4.31 -2.63
CA GLY A 25 3.65 -3.25 -2.52
C GLY A 25 3.57 -2.40 -1.25
N ALA A 26 3.77 -1.08 -1.38
CA ALA A 26 3.96 -0.09 -0.30
C ALA A 26 5.30 -0.18 0.46
N GLY A 27 5.92 0.97 0.70
CA GLY A 27 7.13 1.17 1.51
C GLY A 27 8.31 1.72 0.70
N ASN A 28 9.45 1.95 1.38
CA ASN A 28 10.72 2.33 0.74
C ASN A 28 11.67 1.12 0.77
N ILE A 29 12.60 1.04 -0.17
CA ILE A 29 13.75 0.14 -0.04
C ILE A 29 14.72 0.75 0.99
N ALA A 30 15.18 -0.04 1.96
CA ALA A 30 16.12 0.45 2.95
C ALA A 30 17.41 0.99 2.27
N SER A 31 17.79 2.22 2.60
CA SER A 31 18.89 3.02 2.01
C SER A 31 20.32 2.47 2.21
N ILE A 32 20.44 1.20 2.60
CA ILE A 32 21.71 0.49 2.85
C ILE A 32 21.84 -0.73 1.92
N SER A 33 20.84 -1.00 1.07
CA SER A 33 20.92 -2.10 0.10
C SER A 33 21.66 -1.68 -1.16
N ASN A 34 22.46 -2.58 -1.74
CA ASN A 34 23.11 -2.42 -3.07
C ASN A 34 22.09 -2.35 -4.24
N VAL A 35 20.84 -2.01 -3.95
CA VAL A 35 19.64 -2.12 -4.81
C VAL A 35 18.94 -0.76 -4.95
N GLU A 36 19.34 0.25 -4.17
CA GLU A 36 18.81 1.61 -4.25
C GLU A 36 19.05 2.21 -5.66
N GLY A 37 17.97 2.65 -6.31
CA GLY A 37 17.99 3.18 -7.68
C GLY A 37 17.96 2.11 -8.80
N HIS A 38 17.96 0.81 -8.45
CA HIS A 38 17.81 -0.30 -9.39
C HIS A 38 16.43 -0.96 -9.32
N ASN A 39 15.87 -1.14 -8.12
CA ASN A 39 14.50 -1.60 -7.90
C ASN A 39 13.68 -0.46 -7.27
N TRP A 40 12.36 -0.46 -7.49
CA TRP A 40 11.48 0.63 -7.10
C TRP A 40 10.22 0.12 -6.39
N ARG A 41 9.84 0.79 -5.31
CA ARG A 41 8.52 0.72 -4.65
C ARG A 41 7.83 2.07 -4.71
N HIS A 42 6.52 2.12 -4.44
CA HIS A 42 5.75 3.38 -4.38
C HIS A 42 6.44 4.42 -3.50
N GLY A 43 6.79 4.09 -2.26
CA GLY A 43 7.44 5.05 -1.35
C GLY A 43 8.82 5.58 -1.82
N ASP A 44 9.56 4.84 -2.66
CA ASP A 44 10.79 5.33 -3.28
C ASP A 44 10.51 6.39 -4.36
N ILE A 45 9.33 6.33 -5.00
CA ILE A 45 8.89 7.29 -6.00
C ILE A 45 8.49 8.60 -5.30
N GLU A 46 7.82 8.57 -4.16
CA GLU A 46 7.52 9.79 -3.39
C GLU A 46 8.75 10.58 -2.95
N ASP A 47 9.87 9.93 -2.68
CA ASP A 47 11.11 10.63 -2.32
C ASP A 47 11.60 11.55 -3.46
N LEU A 48 11.21 11.28 -4.71
CA LEU A 48 11.45 12.16 -5.84
C LEU A 48 10.69 13.49 -5.75
N LEU A 49 9.68 13.62 -4.89
CA LEU A 49 9.06 14.92 -4.62
C LEU A 49 10.10 15.95 -4.17
N THR A 50 11.16 15.51 -3.47
CA THR A 50 12.24 16.40 -3.05
C THR A 50 13.05 17.00 -4.22
N THR A 51 12.95 16.40 -5.41
CA THR A 51 13.65 16.81 -6.63
C THR A 51 12.83 17.76 -7.51
N VAL A 52 11.54 17.92 -7.23
CA VAL A 52 10.60 18.68 -8.07
C VAL A 52 10.22 20.03 -7.45
N ALA A 53 9.39 20.79 -8.17
CA ALA A 53 9.02 22.17 -7.82
C ALA A 53 8.57 22.32 -6.36
N PHE A 54 8.92 23.48 -5.79
CA PHE A 54 8.58 23.85 -4.42
C PHE A 54 7.44 24.88 -4.41
N ILE A 55 6.63 24.83 -3.37
CA ILE A 55 5.79 25.97 -2.99
C ILE A 55 6.73 27.15 -2.70
N ARG A 56 6.47 28.31 -3.29
CA ARG A 56 7.24 29.54 -3.14
C ARG A 56 7.45 29.87 -1.66
N GLY A 57 8.72 29.88 -1.25
CA GLY A 57 9.12 30.16 0.13
C GLY A 57 9.23 28.92 1.03
N HIS A 58 8.88 27.74 0.53
CA HIS A 58 9.08 26.46 1.21
C HIS A 58 10.16 25.61 0.52
N LYS A 59 10.73 24.67 1.27
CA LYS A 59 11.46 23.52 0.73
C LYS A 59 10.70 22.26 1.12
N TRP A 60 10.79 21.22 0.32
CA TRP A 60 10.31 19.89 0.71
C TRP A 60 11.00 19.48 2.02
N THR A 61 10.19 19.17 3.02
CA THR A 61 10.66 18.58 4.28
C THR A 61 10.31 17.09 4.27
N SER A 62 11.04 16.28 5.04
CA SER A 62 10.71 14.85 5.20
C SER A 62 9.27 14.65 5.69
N MET A 63 8.72 15.57 6.49
CA MET A 63 7.33 15.52 6.93
C MET A 63 6.34 15.77 5.78
N MET A 64 6.64 16.69 4.87
CA MET A 64 5.77 16.96 3.72
C MET A 64 5.74 15.77 2.75
N VAL A 65 6.90 15.17 2.48
CA VAL A 65 6.99 13.94 1.67
C VAL A 65 6.20 12.82 2.35
N LYS A 66 6.41 12.63 3.66
CA LYS A 66 5.66 11.65 4.46
C LYS A 66 4.13 11.84 4.40
N ARG A 67 3.64 13.08 4.40
CA ARG A 67 2.21 13.40 4.26
C ARG A 67 1.65 13.12 2.87
N ALA A 68 2.45 13.39 1.83
CA ALA A 68 2.09 12.99 0.47
C ALA A 68 2.03 11.47 0.37
N TYR A 69 3.10 10.79 0.81
CA TYR A 69 3.17 9.34 0.82
C TYR A 69 2.05 8.67 1.63
N PHE A 70 1.60 9.27 2.74
CA PHE A 70 0.42 8.78 3.46
C PHE A 70 -0.84 8.73 2.58
N GLY A 71 -1.02 9.70 1.68
CA GLY A 71 -2.10 9.69 0.70
C GLY A 71 -2.00 8.55 -0.31
N ASN A 72 -0.79 8.26 -0.79
CA ASN A 72 -0.49 7.14 -1.70
C ASN A 72 -0.73 5.80 -0.98
N TRP A 73 -0.07 5.61 0.16
CA TRP A 73 -0.19 4.43 1.03
C TRP A 73 -1.63 4.10 1.40
N LEU A 74 -2.49 5.10 1.64
CA LEU A 74 -3.90 4.83 1.91
C LEU A 74 -4.63 4.16 0.74
N ARG A 75 -4.17 4.34 -0.50
CA ARG A 75 -4.72 3.66 -1.69
C ARG A 75 -4.34 2.20 -1.69
N ASP A 76 -3.06 1.87 -1.50
CA ASP A 76 -2.59 0.49 -1.34
C ASP A 76 -3.46 -0.26 -0.33
N TYR A 77 -3.66 0.30 0.86
CA TYR A 77 -4.40 -0.37 1.93
C TYR A 77 -5.91 -0.27 1.80
N SER A 78 -6.44 0.55 0.89
CA SER A 78 -7.88 0.55 0.61
C SER A 78 -8.34 -0.73 -0.08
N GLN A 79 -7.43 -1.43 -0.76
CA GLN A 79 -7.63 -2.79 -1.29
C GLN A 79 -8.05 -3.78 -0.20
N ALA A 80 -7.73 -3.49 1.07
CA ALA A 80 -8.19 -4.28 2.21
C ALA A 80 -9.70 -4.25 2.41
N VAL A 81 -10.31 -3.12 2.07
CA VAL A 81 -11.74 -2.86 2.23
C VAL A 81 -12.44 -3.16 0.91
N ASP A 82 -12.39 -4.43 0.51
CA ASP A 82 -12.99 -4.96 -0.72
C ASP A 82 -13.89 -6.17 -0.45
N VAL A 83 -14.63 -6.62 -1.47
CA VAL A 83 -15.60 -7.72 -1.41
C VAL A 83 -15.05 -9.01 -0.81
N GLY A 84 -13.77 -9.32 -1.03
CA GLY A 84 -13.13 -10.51 -0.45
C GLY A 84 -13.13 -10.48 1.08
N THR A 85 -12.68 -9.35 1.65
CA THR A 85 -12.57 -9.16 3.10
C THR A 85 -13.90 -8.84 3.75
N LEU A 86 -14.73 -8.01 3.09
CA LEU A 86 -16.02 -7.53 3.63
C LEU A 86 -17.07 -8.62 3.80
N LYS A 87 -16.92 -9.76 3.12
CA LYS A 87 -17.75 -10.96 3.35
C LYS A 87 -17.59 -11.52 4.78
N GLY A 88 -16.43 -11.34 5.40
CA GLY A 88 -16.12 -11.91 6.71
C GLY A 88 -15.74 -10.91 7.80
N VAL A 89 -15.30 -9.70 7.44
CA VAL A 89 -14.81 -8.69 8.38
C VAL A 89 -15.45 -7.33 8.08
N PRO A 90 -16.09 -6.67 9.06
CA PRO A 90 -16.66 -5.33 8.86
C PRO A 90 -15.60 -4.29 8.45
N ALA A 91 -15.98 -3.34 7.60
CA ALA A 91 -15.09 -2.27 7.11
C ALA A 91 -14.38 -1.50 8.23
N ASP A 92 -15.10 -1.17 9.31
CA ASP A 92 -14.51 -0.46 10.44
C ASP A 92 -13.48 -1.29 11.22
N THR A 93 -13.65 -2.61 11.26
CA THR A 93 -12.68 -3.52 11.87
C THR A 93 -11.40 -3.59 11.05
N ILE A 94 -11.51 -3.66 9.72
CA ILE A 94 -10.36 -3.58 8.80
C ILE A 94 -9.64 -2.24 8.97
N ARG A 95 -10.41 -1.14 9.02
CA ARG A 95 -9.86 0.20 9.21
C ARG A 95 -9.07 0.33 10.51
N VAL A 96 -9.49 -0.29 11.61
CA VAL A 96 -8.71 -0.30 12.86
C VAL A 96 -7.35 -0.95 12.65
N LEU A 97 -7.27 -2.07 11.94
CA LEU A 97 -5.99 -2.73 11.63
C LEU A 97 -5.09 -1.82 10.77
N VAL A 98 -5.64 -1.28 9.68
CA VAL A 98 -4.92 -0.36 8.79
C VAL A 98 -4.45 0.87 9.55
N TRP A 99 -5.22 1.37 10.51
CA TRP A 99 -4.83 2.53 11.31
C TRP A 99 -3.61 2.26 12.21
N ILE A 100 -3.52 1.06 12.78
CA ILE A 100 -2.34 0.65 13.56
C ILE A 100 -1.13 0.40 12.64
N LEU A 101 -1.34 -0.13 11.43
CA LEU A 101 -0.27 -0.26 10.43
C LEU A 101 0.25 1.12 9.99
N ALA A 102 -0.64 2.07 9.74
CA ALA A 102 -0.26 3.46 9.45
C ALA A 102 0.58 4.05 10.61
N PHE A 103 0.20 3.77 11.86
CA PHE A 103 1.00 4.19 13.01
C PHE A 103 2.42 3.61 12.96
N MET A 104 2.58 2.32 12.62
CA MET A 104 3.89 1.68 12.49
C MET A 104 4.72 2.26 11.35
N SER A 105 4.10 2.55 10.21
CA SER A 105 4.78 3.06 9.01
C SER A 105 5.18 4.53 9.13
N PHE A 106 4.27 5.37 9.62
CA PHE A 106 4.45 6.83 9.62
C PHE A 106 5.00 7.35 10.96
N GLY A 107 4.85 6.56 12.02
CA GLY A 107 5.20 6.95 13.37
C GLY A 107 4.33 8.10 13.87
N TYR A 108 3.10 8.24 13.38
CA TYR A 108 2.04 9.13 13.87
C TYR A 108 0.70 8.49 13.53
N ALA A 109 -0.34 8.77 14.32
CA ALA A 109 -1.63 8.11 14.17
C ALA A 109 -2.82 9.07 14.27
N THR A 110 -2.61 10.31 14.66
CA THR A 110 -3.68 11.30 14.84
C THR A 110 -3.53 12.46 13.86
N GLU A 111 -4.53 13.34 13.82
CA GLU A 111 -4.51 14.57 13.02
C GLU A 111 -4.31 14.29 11.51
N GLU A 112 -3.19 14.69 10.92
CA GLU A 112 -2.93 14.48 9.49
C GLU A 112 -2.71 13.00 9.11
N PHE A 113 -2.35 12.15 10.07
CA PHE A 113 -2.10 10.70 9.88
C PHE A 113 -3.26 9.81 10.39
N GLU A 114 -4.38 10.41 10.81
CA GLU A 114 -5.55 9.64 11.21
C GLU A 114 -6.18 8.90 10.02
N VAL A 115 -6.36 7.59 10.17
CA VAL A 115 -7.02 6.73 9.17
C VAL A 115 -8.53 6.73 9.41
N THR A 116 -9.20 7.72 8.83
CA THR A 116 -10.66 7.83 8.85
C THR A 116 -11.29 6.99 7.74
N ALA A 117 -12.58 6.65 7.87
CA ALA A 117 -13.32 5.93 6.82
C ALA A 117 -13.30 6.68 5.48
N GLN A 118 -13.29 8.02 5.51
CA GLN A 118 -13.23 8.85 4.31
C GLN A 118 -11.83 8.90 3.68
N ARG A 119 -10.76 8.90 4.48
CA ARG A 119 -9.38 8.91 3.98
C ARG A 119 -8.95 7.54 3.45
N LEU A 120 -9.34 6.46 4.14
CA LEU A 120 -9.08 5.09 3.68
C LEU A 120 -9.97 4.67 2.52
N GLY A 121 -11.22 5.12 2.48
CA GLY A 121 -12.14 4.73 1.41
C GLY A 121 -12.44 3.24 1.39
N VAL A 122 -12.57 2.70 0.17
CA VAL A 122 -12.74 1.28 -0.16
C VAL A 122 -11.95 0.99 -1.42
N TYR A 123 -11.79 -0.28 -1.78
CA TYR A 123 -11.22 -0.63 -3.08
C TYR A 123 -12.09 -0.14 -4.24
N ARG A 124 -11.43 0.42 -5.25
CA ARG A 124 -12.02 0.92 -6.48
C ARG A 124 -11.04 0.68 -7.63
N PRO A 125 -11.40 -0.09 -8.67
CA PRO A 125 -10.48 -0.40 -9.77
C PRO A 125 -9.86 0.85 -10.43
N GLU A 126 -10.65 1.92 -10.59
CA GLU A 126 -10.18 3.16 -11.19
C GLU A 126 -9.07 3.87 -10.38
N GLU A 127 -8.92 3.58 -9.10
CA GLU A 127 -7.89 4.17 -8.24
C GLU A 127 -6.51 3.51 -8.43
N HIS A 128 -6.50 2.30 -8.99
CA HIS A 128 -5.31 1.44 -9.18
C HIS A 128 -5.06 1.10 -10.65
N ILE A 129 -5.76 1.80 -11.55
CA ILE A 129 -5.84 1.51 -12.99
C ILE A 129 -6.24 0.07 -13.35
N ASP A 130 -6.83 -0.68 -12.42
CA ASP A 130 -7.17 -2.08 -12.61
C ASP A 130 -8.28 -2.27 -13.65
N ASN A 131 -8.24 -3.42 -14.31
CA ASN A 131 -9.31 -3.88 -15.18
C ASN A 131 -10.50 -4.32 -14.32
N PRO A 132 -11.67 -3.66 -14.40
CA PRO A 132 -12.80 -3.97 -13.56
C PRO A 132 -13.55 -5.25 -14.03
N LYS A 133 -13.09 -5.94 -15.07
CA LYS A 133 -13.76 -7.14 -15.58
C LYS A 133 -14.00 -8.16 -14.47
N ASP A 134 -15.23 -8.65 -14.43
CA ASP A 134 -15.70 -9.65 -13.46
C ASP A 134 -15.58 -9.22 -11.99
N TYR A 135 -15.39 -7.91 -11.71
CA TYR A 135 -15.31 -7.39 -10.36
C TYR A 135 -16.53 -7.83 -9.53
N ALA A 136 -16.24 -8.34 -8.32
CA ALA A 136 -17.22 -8.90 -7.40
C ALA A 136 -18.09 -10.03 -8.01
N ASP A 137 -17.54 -10.86 -8.89
CA ASP A 137 -18.28 -11.92 -9.59
C ASP A 137 -19.49 -11.36 -10.37
N ASN A 138 -19.39 -10.10 -10.84
CA ASN A 138 -20.46 -9.34 -11.49
C ASN A 138 -21.72 -9.10 -10.63
N ILE A 139 -21.64 -9.26 -9.30
CA ILE A 139 -22.71 -8.83 -8.39
C ILE A 139 -22.53 -7.36 -8.02
N ASP A 140 -23.62 -6.71 -7.57
CA ASP A 140 -23.55 -5.33 -7.11
C ASP A 140 -22.84 -5.24 -5.75
N ALA A 141 -21.54 -4.93 -5.76
CA ALA A 141 -20.71 -4.84 -4.56
C ALA A 141 -21.20 -3.78 -3.56
N ARG A 142 -22.01 -2.81 -3.99
CA ARG A 142 -22.60 -1.78 -3.11
C ARG A 142 -23.52 -2.35 -2.05
N GLN A 143 -23.95 -3.60 -2.21
CA GLN A 143 -24.71 -4.33 -1.18
C GLN A 143 -23.85 -4.68 0.05
N LEU A 144 -22.53 -4.77 -0.10
CA LEU A 144 -21.58 -4.99 1.00
C LEU A 144 -21.14 -3.67 1.64
N ASP A 145 -20.76 -2.68 0.83
CA ASP A 145 -20.48 -1.31 1.26
C ASP A 145 -20.89 -0.34 0.14
N PRO A 146 -21.72 0.68 0.41
CA PRO A 146 -22.28 1.56 -0.63
C PRO A 146 -21.23 2.37 -1.40
N ARG A 147 -19.98 2.45 -0.91
CA ARG A 147 -18.86 3.13 -1.57
C ARG A 147 -18.20 2.28 -2.66
N LEU A 148 -18.39 0.95 -2.64
CA LEU A 148 -17.82 0.04 -3.63
C LEU A 148 -18.41 0.27 -5.03
N ARG A 149 -17.79 -0.33 -6.04
CA ARG A 149 -18.22 -0.20 -7.43
C ARG A 149 -19.58 -0.89 -7.65
N GLY A 150 -20.40 -0.30 -8.51
CA GLY A 150 -21.57 -1.00 -9.06
C GLY A 150 -21.17 -1.99 -10.17
N PRO A 151 -22.16 -2.65 -10.79
CA PRO A 151 -21.91 -3.59 -11.90
C PRO A 151 -21.18 -2.92 -13.07
N VAL A 152 -20.26 -3.68 -13.67
CA VAL A 152 -19.39 -3.23 -14.76
C VAL A 152 -20.11 -3.41 -16.09
N GLN A 153 -20.21 -2.33 -16.86
CA GLN A 153 -20.85 -2.36 -18.17
C GLN A 153 -19.87 -2.86 -19.24
N PRO A 154 -20.30 -3.66 -20.22
CA PRO A 154 -19.41 -4.15 -21.29
C PRO A 154 -18.68 -3.05 -22.05
N ILE A 155 -19.28 -1.86 -22.17
CA ILE A 155 -18.65 -0.71 -22.84
C ILE A 155 -17.39 -0.22 -22.11
N GLU A 156 -17.32 -0.38 -20.79
CA GLU A 156 -16.15 0.01 -19.99
C GLU A 156 -14.92 -0.83 -20.37
N LEU A 157 -15.14 -2.10 -20.73
CA LEU A 157 -14.11 -3.06 -21.11
C LEU A 157 -13.75 -2.99 -22.59
N ALA A 158 -14.47 -2.22 -23.41
CA ALA A 158 -14.16 -2.06 -24.81
C ALA A 158 -12.90 -1.21 -25.02
N ILE A 159 -12.25 -1.39 -26.17
CA ILE A 159 -11.09 -0.58 -26.58
C ILE A 159 -11.62 0.68 -27.28
N ASP A 160 -11.19 1.85 -26.83
CA ASP A 160 -11.49 3.10 -27.51
C ASP A 160 -10.72 3.17 -28.84
N PRO A 161 -11.40 3.25 -30.00
CA PRO A 161 -10.73 3.28 -31.30
C PRO A 161 -9.86 4.52 -31.52
N ASN A 162 -10.05 5.60 -30.74
CA ASN A 162 -9.32 6.86 -30.92
C ASN A 162 -7.99 6.90 -30.17
N THR A 163 -7.92 6.20 -29.03
CA THR A 163 -6.76 6.18 -28.13
C THR A 163 -6.04 4.84 -28.12
N GLY A 164 -6.73 3.74 -28.46
CA GLY A 164 -6.20 2.38 -28.37
C GLY A 164 -6.11 1.84 -26.95
N MET A 165 -6.71 2.54 -25.98
CA MET A 165 -6.73 2.16 -24.57
C MET A 165 -8.10 1.55 -24.22
N LYS A 166 -8.17 0.73 -23.17
CA LYS A 166 -9.46 0.31 -22.60
C LYS A 166 -10.25 1.52 -22.09
N ASN A 167 -11.56 1.53 -22.27
CA ASN A 167 -12.41 2.69 -21.97
C ASN A 167 -12.33 3.12 -20.49
N TYR A 168 -12.24 2.17 -19.56
CA TYR A 168 -12.11 2.45 -18.12
C TYR A 168 -10.82 3.20 -17.74
N ILE A 169 -9.83 3.32 -18.63
CA ILE A 169 -8.57 4.01 -18.32
C ILE A 169 -8.77 5.54 -18.40
N ALA A 170 -9.21 6.04 -19.55
CA ALA A 170 -9.21 7.49 -19.80
C ALA A 170 -10.36 8.02 -20.67
N ASN A 171 -11.42 7.24 -20.94
CA ASN A 171 -12.51 7.72 -21.79
C ASN A 171 -13.53 8.57 -21.01
N GLU A 172 -13.41 9.90 -21.12
CA GLU A 172 -14.29 10.86 -20.43
C GLU A 172 -15.68 11.01 -21.07
N ASN A 173 -15.91 10.44 -22.27
CA ASN A 173 -17.14 10.68 -23.04
C ASN A 173 -18.27 9.68 -22.75
N LEU A 174 -18.02 8.65 -21.95
CA LEU A 174 -18.95 7.54 -21.74
C LEU A 174 -19.76 7.62 -20.44
N GLY A 175 -19.47 8.59 -19.57
CA GLY A 175 -20.15 8.71 -18.27
C GLY A 175 -19.85 7.53 -17.32
N ILE A 176 -18.73 6.85 -17.53
CA ILE A 176 -18.25 5.74 -16.71
C ILE A 176 -17.17 6.23 -15.74
N ALA A 177 -16.97 5.50 -14.64
CA ALA A 177 -15.80 5.74 -13.79
C ALA A 177 -14.53 5.33 -14.54
N THR A 178 -13.56 6.24 -14.59
CA THR A 178 -12.25 6.04 -15.22
C THR A 178 -11.11 6.48 -14.31
N SER A 179 -9.92 5.91 -14.51
CA SER A 179 -8.71 6.36 -13.80
C SER A 179 -8.40 7.82 -14.10
N LEU A 180 -8.64 8.31 -15.31
CA LEU A 180 -8.51 9.73 -15.63
C LEU A 180 -9.44 10.60 -14.78
N GLY A 181 -10.71 10.21 -14.69
CA GLY A 181 -11.68 10.92 -13.85
C GLY A 181 -11.25 10.93 -12.38
N TYR A 182 -10.72 9.81 -11.89
CA TYR A 182 -10.24 9.68 -10.52
C TYR A 182 -9.03 10.57 -10.22
N ILE A 183 -8.01 10.60 -11.09
CA ILE A 183 -6.84 11.46 -10.87
C ILE A 183 -7.22 12.94 -10.97
N LYS A 184 -8.12 13.31 -11.90
CA LYS A 184 -8.63 14.68 -12.01
C LYS A 184 -9.34 15.08 -10.71
N TRP A 185 -10.18 14.21 -10.15
CA TRP A 185 -10.83 14.45 -8.86
C TRP A 185 -9.83 14.58 -7.70
N SER A 186 -8.82 13.71 -7.63
CA SER A 186 -7.82 13.73 -6.56
C SER A 186 -6.94 15.00 -6.63
N PHE A 187 -6.46 15.35 -7.81
CA PHE A 187 -5.64 16.55 -8.01
C PHE A 187 -6.45 17.85 -7.90
N ALA A 188 -7.72 17.87 -8.29
CA ALA A 188 -8.62 18.99 -8.02
C ALA A 188 -8.70 19.29 -6.52
N ARG A 189 -8.89 18.26 -5.69
CA ARG A 189 -8.90 18.41 -4.23
C ARG A 189 -7.56 18.90 -3.69
N SER A 190 -6.46 18.36 -4.23
CA SER A 190 -5.12 18.84 -3.88
C SER A 190 -4.94 20.33 -4.19
N ILE A 191 -5.36 20.77 -5.39
CA ILE A 191 -5.33 22.17 -5.81
C ILE A 191 -6.22 23.04 -4.94
N HIS A 192 -7.43 22.58 -4.62
CA HIS A 192 -8.36 23.30 -3.75
C HIS A 192 -7.75 23.58 -2.38
N PHE A 193 -7.28 22.56 -1.66
CA PHE A 193 -6.67 22.74 -0.35
C PHE A 193 -5.34 23.51 -0.43
N GLY A 194 -4.57 23.31 -1.50
CA GLY A 194 -3.37 24.10 -1.79
C GLY A 194 -3.68 25.60 -1.92
N ARG A 195 -4.76 25.95 -2.61
CA ARG A 195 -5.23 27.34 -2.74
C ARG A 195 -5.73 27.91 -1.43
N GLU A 196 -6.47 27.13 -0.63
CA GLU A 196 -6.87 27.56 0.72
C GLU A 196 -5.65 27.87 1.60
N TYR A 197 -4.59 27.04 1.51
CA TYR A 197 -3.34 27.26 2.22
C TYR A 197 -2.57 28.50 1.75
N THR A 198 -2.42 28.71 0.43
CA THR A 198 -1.59 29.80 -0.12
C THR A 198 -2.31 31.14 -0.17
N SER A 199 -3.60 31.11 -0.50
CA SER A 199 -4.38 32.27 -0.96
C SER A 199 -5.75 32.39 -0.30
N GLY A 200 -6.17 31.42 0.50
CA GLY A 200 -7.46 31.39 1.18
C GLY A 200 -7.58 32.41 2.31
N ALA A 201 -8.80 32.53 2.85
CA ALA A 201 -9.09 33.47 3.94
C ALA A 201 -8.28 33.20 5.22
N ARG A 202 -7.87 31.93 5.42
CA ARG A 202 -7.03 31.47 6.53
C ARG A 202 -5.68 30.96 6.04
N LYS A 203 -5.04 31.71 5.13
CA LYS A 203 -3.73 31.36 4.56
C LYS A 203 -2.70 30.96 5.64
N GLY A 204 -1.87 29.97 5.32
CA GLY A 204 -0.87 29.41 6.23
C GLY A 204 -1.41 28.40 7.24
N ARG A 205 -2.66 27.95 7.09
CA ARG A 205 -3.26 26.94 7.96
C ARG A 205 -2.72 25.55 7.64
N GLU A 206 -2.04 24.94 8.60
CA GLU A 206 -1.33 23.66 8.42
C GLU A 206 -2.27 22.51 8.00
N GLU A 207 -3.50 22.48 8.49
CA GLU A 207 -4.46 21.43 8.13
C GLU A 207 -4.79 21.43 6.63
N ASP A 208 -4.83 22.60 6.01
CA ASP A 208 -5.09 22.74 4.57
C ASP A 208 -3.87 22.25 3.78
N LEU A 209 -2.64 22.54 4.23
CA LEU A 209 -1.41 21.99 3.63
C LEU A 209 -1.36 20.46 3.75
N CYS A 210 -1.70 19.92 4.91
CA CYS A 210 -1.74 18.47 5.14
C CYS A 210 -2.73 17.77 4.21
N GLU A 211 -3.96 18.30 4.05
CA GLU A 211 -4.93 17.72 3.13
C GLU A 211 -4.54 17.91 1.66
N ALA A 212 -3.91 19.02 1.29
CA ALA A 212 -3.39 19.24 -0.06
C ALA A 212 -2.33 18.18 -0.44
N LEU A 213 -1.40 17.90 0.48
CA LEU A 213 -0.36 16.88 0.31
C LEU A 213 -0.94 15.47 0.29
N ARG A 214 -1.86 15.14 1.21
CA ARG A 214 -2.52 13.83 1.21
C ARG A 214 -3.28 13.58 -0.11
N CYS A 215 -4.00 14.59 -0.62
CA CYS A 215 -4.69 14.47 -1.90
C CYS A 215 -3.72 14.41 -3.09
N LEU A 216 -2.55 15.06 -2.99
CA LEU A 216 -1.49 14.94 -4.00
C LEU A 216 -1.01 13.49 -4.11
N GLY A 217 -0.59 12.89 -3.00
CA GLY A 217 -0.14 11.49 -2.99
C GLY A 217 -1.24 10.50 -3.40
N GLN A 218 -2.48 10.76 -2.97
CA GLN A 218 -3.64 9.97 -3.40
C GLN A 218 -3.82 9.94 -4.93
N GLY A 219 -3.57 11.06 -5.62
CA GLY A 219 -3.61 11.12 -7.08
C GLY A 219 -2.33 10.56 -7.73
N LEU A 220 -1.18 10.73 -7.09
CA LEU A 220 0.11 10.21 -7.57
C LEU A 220 0.12 8.69 -7.67
N HIS A 221 -0.44 7.99 -6.69
CA HIS A 221 -0.59 6.53 -6.69
C HIS A 221 -1.11 5.97 -8.02
N CYS A 222 -2.26 6.46 -8.49
CA CYS A 222 -2.88 5.97 -9.73
C CYS A 222 -2.02 6.25 -10.98
N VAL A 223 -1.30 7.39 -11.03
CA VAL A 223 -0.43 7.70 -12.17
C VAL A 223 0.90 6.97 -12.12
N GLU A 224 1.36 6.55 -10.94
CA GLU A 224 2.51 5.66 -10.75
C GLU A 224 2.18 4.25 -11.21
N ASP A 225 1.01 3.72 -10.81
CA ASP A 225 0.49 2.43 -11.24
C ASP A 225 0.38 2.33 -12.77
N PHE A 226 0.21 3.44 -13.49
CA PHE A 226 0.23 3.42 -14.96
C PHE A 226 1.53 2.80 -15.51
N GLY A 227 2.68 3.04 -14.88
CA GLY A 227 3.95 2.50 -15.33
C GLY A 227 4.12 1.00 -15.04
N ALA A 228 3.57 0.53 -13.93
CA ALA A 228 3.74 -0.84 -13.43
C ALA A 228 2.60 -1.79 -13.84
N HIS A 229 1.36 -1.29 -13.90
CA HIS A 229 0.14 -2.08 -14.06
C HIS A 229 -0.51 -1.91 -15.44
N THR A 230 0.17 -1.26 -16.40
CA THR A 230 -0.20 -1.29 -17.82
C THR A 230 0.83 -2.06 -18.63
N ASN A 231 0.46 -2.51 -19.83
CA ASN A 231 1.42 -3.04 -20.80
C ASN A 231 2.19 -1.93 -21.58
N TYR A 232 2.27 -0.70 -21.07
CA TYR A 232 2.90 0.43 -21.78
C TYR A 232 4.36 0.15 -22.18
N THR A 233 5.15 -0.40 -21.26
CA THR A 233 6.58 -0.71 -21.49
C THR A 233 6.74 -1.73 -22.62
N GLU A 234 5.94 -2.78 -22.63
CA GLU A 234 5.91 -3.82 -23.65
C GLU A 234 5.54 -3.24 -25.01
N LEU A 235 4.48 -2.42 -25.05
CA LEU A 235 4.06 -1.74 -26.27
C LEU A 235 5.12 -0.77 -26.78
N ALA A 236 5.84 -0.06 -25.91
CA ALA A 236 6.96 0.80 -26.28
C ALA A 236 8.14 -0.02 -26.86
N LEU A 237 8.47 -1.18 -26.30
CA LEU A 237 9.48 -2.10 -26.85
C LEU A 237 9.07 -2.61 -28.25
N ARG A 238 7.79 -2.93 -28.45
CA ARG A 238 7.27 -3.32 -29.76
C ARG A 238 7.36 -2.18 -30.79
N GLU A 239 7.12 -0.94 -30.37
CA GLU A 239 7.31 0.26 -31.20
C GLU A 239 8.79 0.47 -31.60
N MET A 240 9.74 -0.01 -30.78
CA MET A 240 11.17 -0.03 -31.09
C MET A 240 11.60 -1.22 -31.96
N GLY A 241 10.65 -2.05 -32.46
CA GLY A 241 10.92 -3.18 -33.34
C GLY A 241 11.05 -4.54 -32.64
N MET A 242 10.86 -4.61 -31.32
CA MET A 242 10.91 -5.87 -30.56
C MET A 242 9.57 -6.60 -30.62
N HIS A 243 9.21 -7.09 -31.82
CA HIS A 243 7.88 -7.64 -32.09
C HIS A 243 7.59 -9.00 -31.42
N ASN A 244 8.55 -9.63 -30.75
CA ASN A 244 8.32 -10.86 -29.98
C ASN A 244 7.93 -10.60 -28.51
N VAL A 245 8.10 -9.37 -28.02
CA VAL A 245 7.71 -8.99 -26.65
C VAL A 245 6.20 -9.18 -26.48
N PHE A 246 5.79 -9.99 -25.51
CA PHE A 246 4.41 -10.34 -25.25
C PHE A 246 3.61 -9.11 -24.80
N PRO A 247 2.52 -8.73 -25.49
CA PRO A 247 1.75 -7.54 -25.13
C PRO A 247 0.76 -7.77 -23.98
N HIS A 248 0.78 -8.94 -23.32
CA HIS A 248 -0.19 -9.35 -22.29
C HIS A 248 -1.64 -9.36 -22.77
N VAL A 249 -1.85 -9.72 -24.04
CA VAL A 249 -3.17 -9.89 -24.67
C VAL A 249 -3.13 -11.03 -25.68
N GLY A 250 -4.31 -11.53 -26.05
CA GLY A 250 -4.45 -12.58 -27.06
C GLY A 250 -3.94 -12.14 -28.44
N ALA A 251 -3.45 -13.11 -29.22
CA ALA A 251 -2.78 -12.84 -30.51
C ALA A 251 -3.67 -12.18 -31.58
N GLN A 252 -5.00 -12.23 -31.44
CA GLN A 252 -5.99 -11.66 -32.36
C GLN A 252 -6.64 -10.36 -31.82
N SER A 253 -6.06 -9.75 -30.79
CA SER A 253 -6.61 -8.54 -30.14
C SER A 253 -6.16 -7.21 -30.78
N MET A 254 -5.37 -7.25 -31.87
CA MET A 254 -4.88 -6.03 -32.52
C MET A 254 -6.01 -5.15 -33.04
N VAL A 255 -5.83 -3.84 -32.90
CA VAL A 255 -6.75 -2.79 -33.35
C VAL A 255 -6.07 -1.86 -34.33
N ASN A 256 -6.87 -1.25 -35.21
CA ASN A 256 -6.40 -0.17 -36.08
C ASN A 256 -6.46 1.17 -35.34
N LEU A 257 -5.30 1.64 -34.88
CA LEU A 257 -5.14 2.94 -34.24
C LEU A 257 -4.53 3.93 -35.24
N ARG A 258 -5.34 4.86 -35.75
CA ARG A 258 -4.91 5.92 -36.70
C ARG A 258 -4.17 5.38 -37.94
N GLY A 259 -4.61 4.24 -38.48
CA GLY A 259 -4.00 3.60 -39.65
C GLY A 259 -2.90 2.59 -39.34
N LYS A 260 -2.55 2.41 -38.06
CA LYS A 260 -1.52 1.46 -37.60
C LYS A 260 -2.15 0.31 -36.83
N GLN A 261 -1.76 -0.91 -37.18
CA GLN A 261 -2.14 -2.11 -36.43
C GLN A 261 -1.30 -2.20 -35.15
N VAL A 262 -1.95 -2.13 -33.99
CA VAL A 262 -1.31 -2.15 -32.67
C VAL A 262 -2.09 -3.05 -31.72
N PHE A 263 -1.43 -3.61 -30.70
CA PHE A 263 -2.13 -4.22 -29.58
C PHE A 263 -2.68 -3.12 -28.66
N PRO A 264 -3.84 -3.32 -28.01
CA PRO A 264 -4.41 -2.32 -27.12
C PRO A 264 -3.54 -2.11 -25.87
N LEU A 265 -3.63 -0.91 -25.30
CA LEU A 265 -3.13 -0.64 -23.96
C LEU A 265 -4.15 -1.14 -22.94
N VAL A 266 -3.73 -2.09 -22.11
CA VAL A 266 -4.56 -2.80 -21.14
C VAL A 266 -3.90 -2.79 -19.77
N THR A 267 -4.71 -3.11 -18.76
CA THR A 267 -4.29 -3.38 -17.38
C THR A 267 -4.86 -4.70 -16.89
N GLY A 268 -4.38 -5.17 -15.75
CA GLY A 268 -4.75 -6.47 -15.20
C GLY A 268 -6.02 -6.45 -14.36
N THR A 269 -6.77 -7.54 -14.33
CA THR A 269 -7.88 -7.74 -13.37
C THR A 269 -7.31 -8.05 -11.99
N PHE A 270 -7.82 -7.38 -10.96
CA PHE A 270 -7.46 -7.63 -9.56
C PHE A 270 -8.39 -8.68 -8.94
N GLY A 271 -7.82 -9.70 -8.32
CA GLY A 271 -8.55 -10.76 -7.63
C GLY A 271 -8.48 -10.62 -6.11
N GLY A 272 -9.48 -11.16 -5.40
CA GLY A 272 -9.52 -11.11 -3.93
C GLY A 272 -8.37 -11.84 -3.21
N VAL A 273 -7.64 -12.71 -3.92
CA VAL A 273 -6.40 -13.31 -3.41
C VAL A 273 -5.22 -12.35 -3.46
N ASP A 274 -5.16 -11.41 -4.43
CA ASP A 274 -4.02 -10.51 -4.59
C ASP A 274 -3.84 -9.64 -3.33
N PHE A 275 -4.92 -9.12 -2.74
CA PHE A 275 -4.85 -8.42 -1.44
C PHE A 275 -4.33 -9.32 -0.30
N LEU A 276 -4.77 -10.58 -0.24
CA LEU A 276 -4.33 -11.52 0.80
C LEU A 276 -2.86 -11.86 0.64
N HIS A 277 -2.37 -12.02 -0.59
CA HIS A 277 -0.95 -12.21 -0.87
C HIS A 277 -0.13 -10.97 -0.51
N SER A 278 -0.66 -9.75 -0.74
CA SER A 278 0.02 -8.49 -0.42
C SER A 278 0.08 -8.16 1.08
N VAL A 279 -0.98 -8.45 1.86
CA VAL A 279 -1.04 -8.07 3.29
C VAL A 279 -0.76 -9.23 4.24
N LEU A 280 -1.01 -10.48 3.84
CA LEU A 280 -0.85 -11.68 4.67
C LEU A 280 0.29 -12.62 4.24
N GLY A 281 1.09 -12.25 3.23
CA GLY A 281 2.14 -13.11 2.68
C GLY A 281 1.60 -14.31 1.90
N GLU A 282 2.45 -14.95 1.08
CA GLU A 282 2.08 -16.09 0.24
C GLU A 282 1.62 -17.31 1.06
N ALA A 283 0.33 -17.40 1.35
CA ALA A 283 -0.29 -18.66 1.72
C ALA A 283 -0.59 -19.45 0.44
N SER A 284 0.27 -20.45 0.17
CA SER A 284 0.22 -21.48 -0.89
C SER A 284 0.77 -21.12 -2.27
N ASP A 285 2.07 -21.37 -2.49
CA ASP A 285 2.45 -22.36 -3.50
C ASP A 285 3.85 -22.96 -3.27
N THR A 286 3.94 -24.29 -3.39
CA THR A 286 5.10 -25.09 -2.95
C THR A 286 6.18 -25.17 -4.02
N MET A 287 6.59 -24.04 -4.62
CA MET A 287 7.75 -24.03 -5.53
C MET A 287 8.66 -22.79 -5.51
N ILE A 288 8.39 -21.75 -4.69
CA ILE A 288 9.37 -20.68 -4.40
C ILE A 288 9.35 -20.32 -2.89
N SER A 289 8.91 -21.24 -2.03
CA SER A 289 8.74 -20.99 -0.60
C SER A 289 10.00 -21.29 0.23
N THR A 290 11.15 -20.72 -0.13
CA THR A 290 12.38 -20.93 0.68
C THR A 290 13.07 -19.67 1.16
N GLU A 291 12.65 -18.47 0.73
CA GLU A 291 13.24 -17.23 1.22
C GLU A 291 12.16 -16.16 1.44
N VAL A 292 11.79 -15.95 2.72
CA VAL A 292 11.02 -14.81 3.28
C VAL A 292 9.51 -14.75 2.98
N ASN A 293 8.66 -14.71 4.02
CA ASN A 293 7.34 -14.02 4.03
C ASN A 293 6.65 -14.11 5.41
N ASP A 294 7.02 -13.26 6.36
CA ASP A 294 6.14 -12.93 7.49
C ASP A 294 5.29 -11.72 7.10
N SER A 295 3.97 -11.86 7.14
CA SER A 295 3.05 -10.79 6.76
C SER A 295 3.15 -9.56 7.66
N GLU A 296 2.71 -8.39 7.20
CA GLU A 296 2.68 -7.20 8.06
C GLU A 296 1.79 -7.39 9.29
N VAL A 297 0.72 -8.18 9.15
CA VAL A 297 -0.18 -8.54 10.25
C VAL A 297 0.53 -9.46 11.25
N ASP A 298 1.36 -10.40 10.79
CA ASP A 298 2.17 -11.26 11.67
C ASP A 298 3.25 -10.46 12.38
N GLN A 299 3.91 -9.53 11.69
CA GLN A 299 4.87 -8.60 12.29
C GLN A 299 4.22 -7.73 13.36
N LEU A 300 3.02 -7.19 13.09
CA LEU A 300 2.22 -6.47 14.08
C LEU A 300 1.87 -7.36 15.28
N ASN A 301 1.38 -8.57 15.04
CA ASN A 301 1.02 -9.51 16.10
C ASN A 301 2.25 -9.87 16.97
N ALA A 302 3.41 -10.08 16.35
CA ALA A 302 4.67 -10.31 17.04
C ALA A 302 5.10 -9.10 17.88
N ALA A 303 5.02 -7.89 17.33
CA ALA A 303 5.33 -6.65 18.06
C ALA A 303 4.42 -6.45 19.29
N LEU A 304 3.11 -6.66 19.13
CA LEU A 304 2.15 -6.64 20.24
C LEU A 304 2.44 -7.76 21.27
N GLY A 305 2.86 -8.94 20.79
CA GLY A 305 3.34 -10.06 21.60
C GLY A 305 4.49 -9.66 22.52
N GLN A 306 5.58 -9.19 21.94
CA GLN A 306 6.81 -8.79 22.64
C GLN A 306 6.55 -7.64 23.64
N ALA A 307 5.77 -6.64 23.25
CA ALA A 307 5.42 -5.52 24.13
C ALA A 307 4.59 -5.99 25.34
N SER A 308 3.59 -6.85 25.13
CA SER A 308 2.74 -7.39 26.21
C SER A 308 3.48 -8.34 27.17
N ALA A 309 4.53 -9.03 26.71
CA ALA A 309 5.36 -9.87 27.57
C ALA A 309 6.22 -9.03 28.54
N THR A 310 6.56 -7.81 28.15
CA THR A 310 7.32 -6.87 28.97
C THR A 310 6.45 -6.27 30.09
N SER A 311 5.17 -5.96 29.81
CA SER A 311 4.23 -5.42 30.81
C SER A 311 3.78 -6.45 31.86
N LYS A 312 3.65 -7.74 31.49
CA LYS A 312 3.31 -8.82 32.46
C LYS A 312 4.37 -9.06 33.54
N ARG A 313 5.60 -8.56 33.38
CA ARG A 313 6.69 -8.73 34.36
C ARG A 313 6.67 -7.69 35.49
N SER A 314 5.96 -6.58 35.35
CA SER A 314 5.74 -5.61 36.43
C SER A 314 4.44 -5.96 37.15
N GLY A 315 4.54 -6.51 38.36
CA GLY A 315 3.40 -7.06 39.09
C GLY A 315 2.28 -6.06 39.35
N GLY A 316 1.16 -6.20 38.63
CA GLY A 316 -0.20 -5.77 39.00
C GLY A 316 -0.49 -4.27 39.20
N ASP A 317 0.51 -3.42 39.38
CA ASP A 317 0.36 -1.97 39.58
C ASP A 317 0.62 -1.20 38.27
N PRO A 318 -0.38 -0.48 37.72
CA PRO A 318 -0.24 0.33 36.51
C PRO A 318 0.89 1.37 36.59
N ALA A 319 1.16 1.93 37.77
CA ALA A 319 2.26 2.88 37.94
C ALA A 319 3.63 2.20 37.78
N SER A 320 3.76 0.96 38.26
CA SER A 320 4.98 0.15 38.09
C SER A 320 5.21 -0.27 36.64
N ALA A 321 4.14 -0.56 35.89
CA ALA A 321 4.20 -0.92 34.47
C ALA A 321 4.53 0.28 33.57
N ALA A 322 4.00 1.46 33.90
CA ALA A 322 4.34 2.71 33.22
C ALA A 322 5.70 3.29 33.66
N SER A 323 6.26 2.82 34.79
CA SER A 323 7.46 3.37 35.43
C SER A 323 8.61 3.69 34.45
N PRO A 324 9.04 2.76 33.57
CA PRO A 324 10.19 3.00 32.67
C PRO A 324 9.99 4.20 31.74
N LEU A 325 8.75 4.44 31.27
CA LEU A 325 8.43 5.60 30.45
C LEU A 325 8.26 6.85 31.31
N THR A 326 7.58 6.75 32.45
CA THR A 326 7.35 7.90 33.34
C THR A 326 8.65 8.47 33.93
N GLU A 327 9.65 7.62 34.22
CA GLU A 327 10.98 8.04 34.66
C GLU A 327 11.75 8.82 33.57
N LEU A 328 11.55 8.46 32.30
CA LEU A 328 12.11 9.20 31.17
C LEU A 328 11.39 10.52 30.96
N LEU A 329 10.06 10.50 30.99
CA LEU A 329 9.24 11.72 30.86
C LEU A 329 9.56 12.71 31.98
N ALA A 330 9.71 12.26 33.23
CA ALA A 330 10.04 13.13 34.37
C ALA A 330 11.35 13.92 34.21
N LYS A 331 12.27 13.46 33.35
CA LYS A 331 13.53 14.15 33.03
C LYS A 331 13.34 15.27 32.00
N ILE A 332 12.17 15.37 31.37
CA ILE A 332 11.86 16.33 30.32
C ILE A 332 10.97 17.43 30.92
N PRO A 333 11.38 18.72 30.88
CA PRO A 333 10.54 19.81 31.35
C PRO A 333 9.21 19.88 30.59
N GLY A 334 8.09 20.00 31.31
CA GLY A 334 6.77 20.21 30.71
C GLY A 334 5.94 18.94 30.44
N THR A 335 6.45 17.74 30.76
CA THR A 335 5.79 16.45 30.51
C THR A 335 5.02 15.89 31.72
N GLY A 336 4.91 16.64 32.83
CA GLY A 336 4.30 16.15 34.07
C GLY A 336 2.84 15.66 33.89
N SER A 337 2.07 16.30 33.01
CA SER A 337 0.71 15.84 32.66
C SER A 337 0.69 14.53 31.87
N LEU A 338 1.74 14.26 31.07
CA LEU A 338 1.87 13.02 30.29
C LEU A 338 2.14 11.81 31.20
N ILE A 339 2.76 12.01 32.36
CA ILE A 339 2.98 10.94 33.33
C ILE A 339 1.64 10.41 33.86
N GLN A 340 0.73 11.30 34.26
CA GLN A 340 -0.58 10.90 34.76
C GLN A 340 -1.41 10.23 33.65
N GLU A 341 -1.40 10.80 32.44
CA GLU A 341 -2.07 10.22 31.26
C GLU A 341 -1.55 8.80 30.98
N ALA A 342 -0.24 8.55 31.06
CA ALA A 342 0.33 7.22 30.88
C ALA A 342 -0.19 6.19 31.89
N VAL A 343 -0.27 6.56 33.18
CA VAL A 343 -0.78 5.68 34.24
C VAL A 343 -2.26 5.36 34.03
N ASP A 344 -3.07 6.35 33.68
CA ASP A 344 -4.50 6.17 33.44
C ASP A 344 -4.76 5.25 32.23
N LEU A 345 -3.96 5.40 31.16
CA LEU A 345 -4.01 4.55 29.98
C LEU A 345 -3.58 3.11 30.29
N GLN A 346 -2.54 2.92 31.10
CA GLN A 346 -2.13 1.59 31.56
C GLN A 346 -3.24 0.90 32.35
N ALA A 347 -3.87 1.61 33.29
CA ALA A 347 -5.00 1.05 34.04
C ALA A 347 -6.20 0.69 33.13
N ALA A 348 -6.46 1.47 32.08
CA ALA A 348 -7.49 1.13 31.09
C ALA A 348 -7.15 -0.12 30.26
N SER A 349 -5.89 -0.23 29.82
CA SER A 349 -5.38 -1.41 29.10
C SER A 349 -5.45 -2.67 29.97
N ASP A 350 -5.03 -2.60 31.24
CA ASP A 350 -5.05 -3.73 32.17
C ASP A 350 -6.47 -4.23 32.45
N ARG A 351 -7.45 -3.32 32.56
CA ARG A 351 -8.87 -3.68 32.67
C ARG A 351 -9.35 -4.45 31.45
N GLN A 352 -9.02 -3.99 30.24
CA GLN A 352 -9.39 -4.70 29.02
C GLN A 352 -8.73 -6.08 28.94
N ALA A 353 -7.45 -6.20 29.33
CA ALA A 353 -6.77 -7.50 29.37
C ALA A 353 -7.47 -8.48 30.32
N ALA A 354 -7.85 -8.02 31.52
CA ALA A 354 -8.60 -8.83 32.48
C ALA A 354 -9.99 -9.23 31.95
N ASP A 355 -10.69 -8.33 31.25
CA ASP A 355 -11.99 -8.63 30.63
C ASP A 355 -11.87 -9.65 29.49
N ASN A 356 -10.79 -9.59 28.70
CA ASN A 356 -10.50 -10.59 27.68
C ASN A 356 -10.23 -11.98 28.31
N GLU A 357 -9.48 -12.04 29.42
CA GLU A 357 -9.22 -13.29 30.15
C GLU A 357 -10.50 -13.89 30.74
N ARG A 358 -11.40 -13.05 31.25
CA ARG A 358 -12.71 -13.48 31.79
C ARG A 358 -13.66 -13.96 30.69
N SER A 359 -13.66 -13.29 29.55
CA SER A 359 -14.54 -13.62 28.41
C SER A 359 -14.02 -14.79 27.59
N GLY A 360 -12.71 -15.04 27.59
CA GLY A 360 -12.03 -16.11 26.84
C GLY A 360 -11.97 -17.47 27.56
N GLY A 361 -12.57 -17.61 28.75
CA GLY A 361 -12.51 -18.82 29.59
C GLY A 361 -13.11 -20.11 29.00
N GLY A 362 -13.60 -20.11 27.76
CA GLY A 362 -14.15 -21.27 27.07
C GLY A 362 -13.23 -21.94 26.03
N ASN A 363 -12.08 -21.35 25.67
CA ASN A 363 -11.23 -21.89 24.59
C ASN A 363 -9.75 -21.94 25.00
N ARG A 364 -9.45 -22.61 26.12
CA ARG A 364 -8.08 -23.02 26.47
C ARG A 364 -7.64 -24.14 25.52
N GLY A 365 -6.83 -23.80 24.53
CA GLY A 365 -6.15 -24.77 23.67
C GLY A 365 -5.63 -24.15 22.38
N MET A 366 -4.73 -23.16 22.47
CA MET A 366 -4.01 -22.65 21.30
C MET A 366 -2.68 -22.00 21.70
N ASP A 367 -1.94 -22.63 22.61
CA ASP A 367 -0.57 -22.22 22.96
C ASP A 367 0.34 -23.47 22.90
N ASP A 368 0.49 -24.06 21.71
CA ASP A 368 1.67 -24.84 21.30
C ASP A 368 1.59 -25.11 19.79
N TYR A 369 2.29 -24.33 18.97
CA TYR A 369 2.57 -24.68 17.57
C TYR A 369 4.07 -24.87 17.43
N SER A 370 4.51 -26.07 17.79
CA SER A 370 5.78 -26.62 17.32
C SER A 370 5.58 -27.09 15.88
N TYR A 371 6.39 -26.56 14.97
CA TYR A 371 6.44 -26.98 13.57
C TYR A 371 7.09 -28.36 13.53
N ASP A 372 6.29 -29.42 13.58
CA ASP A 372 6.77 -30.78 13.31
C ASP A 372 6.19 -31.29 12.00
N ASN A 373 7.10 -31.62 11.10
CA ASN A 373 6.88 -32.00 9.73
C ASN A 373 6.93 -33.53 9.68
N ASP A 374 5.78 -34.20 9.69
CA ASP A 374 5.75 -35.62 9.38
C ASP A 374 4.56 -36.00 8.48
N TYR A 375 4.92 -36.43 7.29
CA TYR A 375 4.04 -36.90 6.23
C TYR A 375 3.79 -38.39 6.45
N SER A 376 2.62 -38.80 6.93
CA SER A 376 2.17 -40.19 6.77
C SER A 376 0.68 -40.41 7.02
N GLY A 377 -0.02 -40.94 6.00
CA GLY A 377 -0.99 -42.02 6.20
C GLY A 377 -2.46 -41.67 6.40
N SER A 378 -3.16 -41.49 5.27
CA SER A 378 -4.56 -41.87 4.97
C SER A 378 -5.49 -42.34 6.11
N ARG A 379 -6.63 -41.66 6.28
CA ARG A 379 -7.95 -42.30 6.52
C ARG A 379 -9.11 -41.34 6.24
N ALA A 380 -9.98 -41.77 5.32
CA ALA A 380 -11.21 -41.09 4.92
C ALA A 380 -12.26 -41.09 6.06
N ALA A 381 -12.90 -39.95 6.29
CA ALA A 381 -14.13 -39.82 7.09
C ALA A 381 -15.18 -39.02 6.30
N ALA A 382 -16.43 -39.46 6.40
CA ALA A 382 -17.59 -39.03 5.61
C ALA A 382 -18.09 -37.61 5.95
N PRO A 383 -18.90 -36.95 5.08
CA PRO A 383 -19.22 -35.53 5.20
C PRO A 383 -20.30 -35.27 6.25
N GLY A 384 -19.93 -34.64 7.36
CA GLY A 384 -20.85 -34.04 8.32
C GLY A 384 -20.81 -32.52 8.22
N GLN A 385 -21.95 -31.87 8.03
CA GLN A 385 -22.12 -30.43 8.08
C GLN A 385 -21.60 -29.88 9.43
N THR A 386 -20.45 -29.25 9.41
CA THR A 386 -19.97 -28.41 10.51
C THR A 386 -20.62 -27.04 10.40
N THR A 387 -21.67 -26.80 11.19
CA THR A 387 -22.15 -25.45 11.47
C THR A 387 -21.12 -24.72 12.33
N PHE A 388 -20.44 -23.74 11.75
CA PHE A 388 -19.43 -22.94 12.45
C PHE A 388 -20.06 -21.66 13.03
N SER A 389 -19.76 -21.38 14.30
CA SER A 389 -20.16 -20.14 14.97
C SER A 389 -19.43 -18.94 14.35
N ALA A 390 -20.16 -17.89 14.01
CA ALA A 390 -19.58 -16.64 13.55
C ALA A 390 -18.57 -16.08 14.59
N PRO A 391 -17.47 -15.45 14.15
CA PRO A 391 -16.59 -14.73 15.06
C PRO A 391 -17.38 -13.73 15.90
N PRO A 392 -17.00 -13.48 17.17
CA PRO A 392 -17.66 -12.47 17.98
C PRO A 392 -17.65 -11.13 17.25
N THR A 393 -18.82 -10.49 17.18
CA THR A 393 -18.97 -9.20 16.49
C THR A 393 -18.17 -8.15 17.27
N ILE A 394 -17.03 -7.73 16.71
CA ILE A 394 -16.21 -6.69 17.31
C ILE A 394 -16.88 -5.35 17.05
N ASP A 395 -17.21 -4.62 18.13
CA ASP A 395 -17.65 -3.24 18.05
C ASP A 395 -16.43 -2.34 17.76
N ALA A 396 -16.14 -2.14 16.47
CA ALA A 396 -15.01 -1.35 16.01
C ALA A 396 -15.10 0.11 16.49
N ALA A 397 -16.29 0.69 16.63
CA ALA A 397 -16.46 2.05 17.13
C ALA A 397 -16.08 2.14 18.61
N ALA A 398 -16.48 1.17 19.42
CA ALA A 398 -16.05 1.07 20.81
C ALA A 398 -14.52 0.85 20.93
N VAL A 399 -13.92 0.06 20.04
CA VAL A 399 -12.47 -0.11 20.02
C VAL A 399 -11.77 1.20 19.66
N ILE A 400 -12.21 1.89 18.61
CA ILE A 400 -11.67 3.19 18.19
C ILE A 400 -11.70 4.20 19.35
N ALA A 401 -12.82 4.30 20.05
CA ALA A 401 -12.95 5.19 21.21
C ALA A 401 -11.96 4.88 22.34
N LYS A 402 -11.57 3.61 22.49
CA LYS A 402 -10.61 3.15 23.51
C LYS A 402 -9.15 3.29 23.07
N ILE A 403 -8.83 3.13 21.79
CA ILE A 403 -7.45 3.23 21.27
C ILE A 403 -7.05 4.66 20.91
N TYR A 404 -7.99 5.53 20.52
CA TYR A 404 -7.69 6.92 20.15
C TYR A 404 -6.91 7.67 21.26
N PRO A 405 -7.29 7.60 22.56
CA PRO A 405 -6.50 8.23 23.62
C PRO A 405 -5.06 7.72 23.72
N ILE A 406 -4.83 6.43 23.47
CA ILE A 406 -3.50 5.81 23.49
C ILE A 406 -2.64 6.38 22.34
N LEU A 407 -3.20 6.44 21.13
CA LEU A 407 -2.55 6.97 19.94
C LEU A 407 -2.27 8.47 20.07
N SER A 408 -3.24 9.25 20.57
CA SER A 408 -3.09 10.68 20.82
C SER A 408 -2.03 10.97 21.88
N PHE A 409 -2.01 10.21 22.97
CA PHE A 409 -0.97 10.32 24.01
C PHE A 409 0.43 10.16 23.41
N ARG A 410 0.62 9.11 22.61
CA ARG A 410 1.89 8.85 21.93
C ARG A 410 2.31 10.02 21.05
N ASP A 411 1.40 10.53 20.22
CA ASP A 411 1.71 11.62 19.30
C ASP A 411 2.04 12.92 20.04
N LYS A 412 1.32 13.23 21.13
CA LYS A 412 1.67 14.34 22.02
C LYS A 412 3.07 14.19 22.58
N VAL A 413 3.44 13.01 23.08
CA VAL A 413 4.77 12.72 23.62
C VAL A 413 5.84 12.97 22.56
N VAL A 414 5.70 12.38 21.37
CA VAL A 414 6.70 12.52 20.30
C VAL A 414 6.80 13.96 19.80
N ARG A 415 5.67 14.65 19.56
CA ARG A 415 5.67 16.05 19.13
C ARG A 415 6.33 16.97 20.18
N GLN A 416 6.05 16.77 21.47
CA GLN A 416 6.67 17.56 22.54
C GLN A 416 8.18 17.30 22.65
N ILE A 417 8.62 16.04 22.55
CA ILE A 417 10.04 15.67 22.56
C ILE A 417 10.77 16.32 21.38
N SER A 418 10.23 16.22 20.16
CA SER A 418 10.82 16.83 18.97
C SER A 418 10.90 18.36 19.07
N ALA A 419 9.88 19.02 19.63
CA ALA A 419 9.83 20.47 19.79
C ALA A 419 10.88 21.01 20.80
N ILE A 420 11.16 20.26 21.87
CA ILE A 420 12.15 20.64 22.89
C ILE A 420 13.57 20.43 22.38
N ILE A 421 13.84 19.31 21.72
CA ILE A 421 15.20 18.85 21.45
C ILE A 421 15.78 19.44 20.15
N SER A 422 14.94 19.90 19.21
CA SER A 422 15.39 20.71 18.05
C SER A 422 16.18 21.99 18.46
N LYS A 423 16.18 22.34 19.75
CA LYS A 423 16.89 23.49 20.33
C LYS A 423 18.19 23.13 21.06
N ILE A 424 18.55 21.84 21.20
CA ILE A 424 19.71 21.38 21.97
C ILE A 424 20.49 20.29 21.19
N PRO A 425 21.66 20.61 20.59
CA PRO A 425 22.52 19.65 19.91
C PRO A 425 23.12 18.61 20.88
N GLY A 426 23.25 17.33 20.49
CA GLY A 426 23.96 16.29 21.25
C GLY A 426 23.09 15.34 22.10
N LEU A 427 21.77 15.37 21.93
CA LEU A 427 20.80 14.52 22.64
C LEU A 427 20.20 13.41 21.75
N GLU A 428 20.76 13.15 20.57
CA GLU A 428 20.19 12.27 19.55
C GLU A 428 19.96 10.84 20.08
N LYS A 429 20.94 10.28 20.79
CA LYS A 429 20.82 8.93 21.40
C LYS A 429 19.72 8.83 22.46
N MET A 430 19.41 9.93 23.15
CA MET A 430 18.33 9.98 24.12
C MET A 430 16.96 9.98 23.41
N ILE A 431 16.85 10.63 22.24
CA ILE A 431 15.64 10.64 21.40
C ILE A 431 15.30 9.21 20.97
N ASP A 432 16.28 8.48 20.43
CA ASP A 432 16.07 7.12 19.93
C ASP A 432 15.59 6.21 21.06
N THR A 433 16.23 6.30 22.24
CA THR A 433 15.85 5.52 23.42
C THR A 433 14.43 5.86 23.89
N ILE A 434 14.07 7.14 23.97
CA ILE A 434 12.72 7.53 24.40
C ILE A 434 11.68 7.08 23.37
N THR A 435 11.95 7.26 22.08
CA THR A 435 11.04 6.87 20.99
C THR A 435 10.79 5.37 20.99
N GLU A 436 11.84 4.56 21.20
CA GLU A 436 11.73 3.10 21.33
C GLU A 436 10.87 2.72 22.55
N LYS A 437 11.13 3.31 23.72
CA LYS A 437 10.36 3.01 24.94
C LYS A 437 8.91 3.45 24.86
N VAL A 438 8.64 4.62 24.28
CA VAL A 438 7.28 5.10 24.01
C VAL A 438 6.56 4.12 23.08
N THR A 439 7.21 3.69 22.00
CA THR A 439 6.63 2.73 21.05
C THR A 439 6.30 1.41 21.72
N LEU A 440 7.24 0.82 22.48
CA LEU A 440 7.00 -0.44 23.21
C LEU A 440 5.86 -0.31 24.23
N PHE A 441 5.82 0.80 24.98
CA PHE A 441 4.75 1.06 25.95
C PHE A 441 3.39 1.14 25.25
N VAL A 442 3.29 1.92 24.18
CA VAL A 442 2.07 2.11 23.39
C VAL A 442 1.59 0.81 22.75
N MET A 443 2.50 0.00 22.22
CA MET A 443 2.16 -1.35 21.71
C MET A 443 1.64 -2.27 22.82
N GLY A 444 2.20 -2.15 24.03
CA GLY A 444 1.71 -2.87 25.21
C GLY A 444 0.28 -2.46 25.58
N LEU A 445 -0.03 -1.15 25.53
CA LEU A 445 -1.36 -0.61 25.79
C LEU A 445 -2.38 -1.02 24.71
N LEU A 446 -1.97 -1.10 23.45
CA LEU A 446 -2.85 -1.46 22.34
C LEU A 446 -3.16 -2.96 22.31
N ALA A 447 -2.24 -3.81 22.77
CA ALA A 447 -2.33 -5.27 22.61
C ALA A 447 -3.67 -5.89 23.07
N PRO A 448 -4.25 -5.54 24.23
CA PRO A 448 -5.54 -6.09 24.66
C PRO A 448 -6.71 -5.71 23.75
N PHE A 449 -6.64 -4.59 23.05
CA PHE A 449 -7.69 -4.13 22.15
C PHE A 449 -7.53 -4.72 20.73
N ILE A 450 -6.28 -4.84 20.25
CA ILE A 450 -5.99 -5.17 18.85
C ILE A 450 -5.84 -6.68 18.62
N LYS A 451 -5.27 -7.46 19.55
CA LYS A 451 -5.09 -8.91 19.35
C LYS A 451 -6.39 -9.68 19.04
N PRO A 452 -7.53 -9.40 19.70
CA PRO A 452 -8.81 -10.03 19.33
C PRO A 452 -9.24 -9.70 17.89
N ILE A 453 -8.94 -8.49 17.41
CA ILE A 453 -9.23 -8.06 16.04
C ILE A 453 -8.39 -8.85 15.04
N ILE A 454 -7.08 -8.93 15.28
CA ILE A 454 -6.18 -9.72 14.43
C ILE A 454 -6.67 -11.17 14.36
N ALA A 455 -6.97 -11.79 15.49
CA ALA A 455 -7.48 -13.16 15.52
C ALA A 455 -8.79 -13.33 14.73
N SER A 456 -9.73 -12.39 14.87
CA SER A 456 -10.99 -12.41 14.11
C SER A 456 -10.77 -12.25 12.62
N ALA A 457 -9.91 -11.31 12.21
CA ALA A 457 -9.58 -11.07 10.81
C ALA A 457 -8.87 -12.28 10.20
N SER A 458 -7.82 -12.81 10.85
CA SER A 458 -7.10 -13.99 10.38
C SER A 458 -8.02 -15.22 10.23
N ASN A 459 -8.98 -15.42 11.13
CA ASN A 459 -9.94 -16.52 11.03
C ASN A 459 -10.91 -16.34 9.85
N ALA A 460 -11.42 -15.13 9.64
CA ALA A 460 -12.30 -14.84 8.50
C ALA A 460 -11.55 -15.02 7.16
N LEU A 461 -10.28 -14.59 7.10
CA LEU A 461 -9.46 -14.66 5.90
C LEU A 461 -9.06 -16.10 5.54
N LYS A 462 -8.75 -16.94 6.54
CA LYS A 462 -8.55 -18.40 6.36
C LYS A 462 -9.79 -19.12 5.80
N GLN A 463 -10.99 -18.63 6.12
CA GLN A 463 -12.24 -19.21 5.60
C GLN A 463 -12.53 -18.77 4.16
N GLY A 464 -12.09 -17.56 3.78
CA GLY A 464 -12.24 -17.02 2.43
C GLY A 464 -11.23 -17.58 1.41
N SER A 465 -10.00 -17.89 1.83
CA SER A 465 -8.92 -18.29 0.92
C SER A 465 -9.15 -19.63 0.22
N GLY A 466 -9.83 -20.60 0.87
CA GLY A 466 -10.08 -21.94 0.31
C GLY A 466 -11.03 -21.98 -0.89
N VAL A 467 -11.77 -20.90 -1.18
CA VAL A 467 -12.75 -20.82 -2.29
C VAL A 467 -12.19 -20.09 -3.52
N VAL A 468 -11.11 -19.31 -3.38
CA VAL A 468 -10.63 -18.38 -4.43
C VAL A 468 -9.42 -18.90 -5.22
N ILE A 469 -8.68 -19.88 -4.69
CA ILE A 469 -7.44 -20.40 -5.31
C ILE A 469 -7.72 -21.11 -6.65
N ASP A 470 -8.82 -21.88 -6.76
CA ASP A 470 -9.13 -22.64 -7.99
C ASP A 470 -9.67 -21.77 -9.15
N SER A 471 -10.32 -20.64 -8.85
CA SER A 471 -10.82 -19.70 -9.87
C SER A 471 -9.71 -18.81 -10.44
N SER A 472 -8.71 -18.45 -9.62
CA SER A 472 -7.60 -17.57 -10.00
C SER A 472 -6.67 -18.22 -11.05
N ALA A 473 -6.32 -19.50 -10.86
CA ALA A 473 -5.37 -20.20 -11.72
C ALA A 473 -5.83 -20.32 -13.19
N ASN A 474 -7.13 -20.48 -13.44
CA ASN A 474 -7.67 -20.56 -14.80
C ASN A 474 -7.77 -19.19 -15.49
N GLN A 475 -8.04 -18.12 -14.74
CA GLN A 475 -8.11 -16.76 -15.26
C GLN A 475 -6.72 -16.21 -15.60
N GLN A 476 -5.70 -16.59 -14.84
CA GLN A 476 -4.31 -16.16 -15.05
C GLN A 476 -3.79 -16.45 -16.47
N PHE A 477 -4.24 -17.56 -17.09
CA PHE A 477 -3.82 -17.95 -18.43
C PHE A 477 -4.79 -17.53 -19.56
N LEU A 478 -5.80 -16.72 -19.27
CA LEU A 478 -6.87 -16.37 -20.22
C LEU A 478 -6.32 -15.80 -21.55
N VAL A 479 -5.31 -14.95 -21.49
CA VAL A 479 -4.69 -14.34 -22.69
C VAL A 479 -3.95 -15.34 -23.58
N TRP A 480 -3.64 -16.54 -23.08
CA TRP A 480 -3.06 -17.64 -23.87
C TRP A 480 -4.11 -18.63 -24.37
N THR A 481 -5.27 -18.74 -23.71
CA THR A 481 -6.32 -19.69 -24.06
C THR A 481 -7.40 -19.09 -24.95
N ASP A 482 -7.63 -17.78 -24.85
CA ASP A 482 -8.51 -17.00 -25.72
C ASP A 482 -7.67 -16.02 -26.58
N PRO A 483 -7.54 -16.26 -27.90
CA PRO A 483 -6.75 -15.38 -28.77
C PRO A 483 -7.34 -13.98 -28.91
N THR A 484 -8.60 -13.76 -28.53
CA THR A 484 -9.26 -12.45 -28.60
C THR A 484 -9.25 -11.68 -27.28
N SER A 485 -8.77 -12.32 -26.19
CA SER A 485 -8.77 -11.70 -24.87
C SER A 485 -7.89 -10.45 -24.83
N SER A 486 -8.38 -9.41 -24.15
CA SER A 486 -7.66 -8.17 -23.84
C SER A 486 -7.70 -7.88 -22.34
N ASP A 487 -7.87 -8.93 -21.54
CA ASP A 487 -8.09 -8.85 -20.10
C ASP A 487 -7.09 -9.77 -19.38
N PRO A 488 -5.81 -9.37 -19.29
CA PRO A 488 -4.85 -10.09 -18.46
C PRO A 488 -5.21 -9.98 -16.99
N THR A 489 -4.63 -10.84 -16.16
CA THR A 489 -4.68 -10.67 -14.69
C THR A 489 -3.58 -9.73 -14.21
N HIS A 490 -3.83 -9.08 -13.07
CA HIS A 490 -2.87 -8.17 -12.45
C HIS A 490 -1.55 -8.88 -12.15
N SER A 491 -1.59 -10.04 -11.49
CA SER A 491 -0.39 -10.78 -11.06
C SER A 491 0.55 -11.22 -12.21
N MET A 492 0.06 -11.31 -13.45
CA MET A 492 0.90 -11.62 -14.63
C MET A 492 1.48 -10.39 -15.32
N LEU A 493 0.78 -9.25 -15.23
CA LEU A 493 1.13 -8.03 -15.95
C LEU A 493 1.92 -7.05 -15.06
N SER A 494 1.71 -7.08 -13.75
CA SER A 494 2.34 -6.18 -12.80
C SER A 494 3.85 -6.38 -12.71
N LYS A 495 4.54 -5.29 -12.41
CA LYS A 495 6.02 -5.20 -12.46
C LYS A 495 6.62 -4.82 -11.12
N ASP A 496 5.82 -4.82 -10.07
CA ASP A 496 6.20 -4.37 -8.73
C ASP A 496 7.05 -5.40 -8.01
N HIS A 497 7.00 -6.66 -8.45
CA HIS A 497 7.94 -7.66 -7.99
C HIS A 497 9.35 -7.32 -8.50
N PHE A 498 10.28 -7.10 -7.57
CA PHE A 498 11.63 -6.63 -7.83
C PHE A 498 12.47 -7.55 -8.74
N SER A 499 12.09 -8.82 -8.83
CA SER A 499 12.75 -9.79 -9.71
C SER A 499 12.34 -9.62 -11.18
N ASN A 500 11.17 -9.02 -11.44
CA ASN A 500 10.70 -8.79 -12.80
C ASN A 500 11.68 -7.86 -13.54
N VAL A 501 12.18 -8.29 -14.70
CA VAL A 501 13.14 -7.53 -15.52
C VAL A 501 12.61 -6.15 -15.94
N LEU A 502 11.27 -5.97 -15.95
CA LEU A 502 10.60 -4.71 -16.26
C LEU A 502 10.30 -3.84 -15.01
N ASN A 503 10.63 -4.27 -13.79
CA ASN A 503 10.49 -3.44 -12.57
C ASN A 503 11.26 -2.12 -12.70
N GLY A 504 12.55 -2.20 -13.04
CA GLY A 504 13.41 -1.02 -13.22
C GLY A 504 12.86 0.02 -14.20
N PRO A 505 12.55 -0.32 -15.48
CA PRO A 505 11.99 0.65 -16.41
C PRO A 505 10.58 1.11 -16.04
N ALA A 506 9.75 0.29 -15.40
CA ALA A 506 8.44 0.70 -14.90
C ALA A 506 8.55 1.77 -13.78
N GLY A 507 9.44 1.55 -12.81
CA GLY A 507 9.72 2.53 -11.76
C GLY A 507 10.29 3.84 -12.30
N GLN A 508 11.19 3.78 -13.30
CA GLN A 508 11.68 4.98 -13.98
C GLN A 508 10.57 5.72 -14.75
N LEU A 509 9.60 4.99 -15.30
CA LEU A 509 8.47 5.57 -15.99
C LEU A 509 7.54 6.29 -15.00
N ALA A 510 7.22 5.67 -13.86
CA ALA A 510 6.47 6.27 -12.78
C ALA A 510 7.17 7.53 -12.22
N ALA A 511 8.49 7.47 -12.03
CA ALA A 511 9.32 8.60 -11.64
C ALA A 511 9.20 9.80 -12.61
N GLU A 512 9.24 9.56 -13.93
CA GLU A 512 9.10 10.61 -14.94
C GLU A 512 7.67 11.19 -14.93
N ILE A 513 6.65 10.36 -14.73
CA ILE A 513 5.26 10.80 -14.59
C ILE A 513 5.10 11.70 -13.35
N LEU A 514 5.62 11.30 -12.19
CA LEU A 514 5.59 12.12 -10.98
C LEU A 514 6.26 13.46 -11.21
N GLN A 515 7.45 13.47 -11.84
CA GLN A 515 8.20 14.70 -12.14
C GLN A 515 7.46 15.62 -13.12
N TYR A 516 6.56 15.08 -13.93
CA TYR A 516 5.68 15.86 -14.79
C TYR A 516 4.45 16.39 -14.04
N VAL A 517 3.78 15.54 -13.26
CA VAL A 517 2.48 15.82 -12.64
C VAL A 517 2.61 16.72 -11.41
N ALA A 518 3.49 16.38 -10.46
CA ALA A 518 3.57 17.07 -9.18
C ALA A 518 3.84 18.59 -9.32
N PRO A 519 4.77 19.06 -10.17
CA PRO A 519 4.95 20.50 -10.41
C PRO A 519 3.71 21.22 -10.90
N ARG A 520 2.89 20.57 -11.74
CA ARG A 520 1.68 21.18 -12.32
C ARG A 520 0.59 21.35 -11.27
N VAL A 521 0.43 20.34 -10.40
CA VAL A 521 -0.49 20.40 -9.27
C VAL A 521 -0.06 21.51 -8.31
N ILE A 522 1.22 21.55 -7.91
CA ILE A 522 1.78 22.57 -7.01
C ILE A 522 1.67 23.97 -7.63
N TYR A 523 1.91 24.11 -8.93
CA TYR A 523 1.69 25.37 -9.63
C TYR A 523 0.24 25.86 -9.47
N GLY A 524 -0.74 24.95 -9.56
CA GLY A 524 -2.15 25.25 -9.32
C GLY A 524 -2.48 25.69 -7.89
N TRP A 525 -1.66 25.30 -6.90
CA TRP A 525 -1.82 25.76 -5.51
C TRP A 525 -1.52 27.25 -5.39
N GLU A 526 -0.54 27.76 -6.15
CA GLU A 526 -0.05 29.14 -6.02
C GLU A 526 -0.67 30.12 -7.01
N HIS A 527 -1.32 29.61 -8.06
CA HIS A 527 -1.89 30.40 -9.14
C HIS A 527 -3.41 30.17 -9.20
N PRO A 528 -4.19 30.76 -8.26
CA PRO A 528 -5.64 30.62 -8.24
C PRO A 528 -6.33 31.23 -9.47
N GLU A 529 -5.66 32.12 -10.19
CA GLU A 529 -6.13 32.71 -11.44
C GLU A 529 -6.13 31.73 -12.62
N VAL A 530 -5.36 30.64 -12.55
CA VAL A 530 -5.32 29.61 -13.60
C VAL A 530 -6.48 28.65 -13.38
N PRO A 531 -7.35 28.40 -14.38
CA PRO A 531 -8.45 27.46 -14.22
C PRO A 531 -7.92 26.05 -13.89
N GLU A 532 -8.52 25.42 -12.88
CA GLU A 532 -8.15 24.06 -12.46
C GLU A 532 -8.21 23.07 -13.62
N SER A 533 -9.23 23.17 -14.47
CA SER A 533 -9.40 22.32 -15.64
C SER A 533 -8.21 22.35 -16.60
N GLU A 534 -7.56 23.50 -16.80
CA GLU A 534 -6.40 23.59 -17.70
C GLU A 534 -5.21 22.77 -17.17
N ILE A 535 -5.00 22.77 -15.86
CA ILE A 535 -3.94 22.00 -15.19
C ILE A 535 -4.26 20.51 -15.28
N LEU A 536 -5.50 20.14 -14.97
CA LEU A 536 -5.97 18.75 -14.97
C LEU A 536 -5.97 18.14 -16.38
N ASP A 537 -6.31 18.93 -17.41
CA ASP A 537 -6.26 18.48 -18.80
C ASP A 537 -4.82 18.26 -19.29
N ASP A 538 -3.85 19.06 -18.82
CA ASP A 538 -2.43 18.84 -19.14
C ASP A 538 -1.84 17.62 -18.41
N ILE A 539 -2.26 17.38 -17.16
CA ILE A 539 -1.93 16.17 -16.39
C ILE A 539 -2.52 14.93 -17.07
N GLY A 540 -3.76 15.02 -17.57
CA GLY A 540 -4.44 13.91 -18.24
C GLY A 540 -3.72 13.35 -19.47
N ARG A 541 -2.79 14.14 -20.07
CA ARG A 541 -1.94 13.71 -21.19
C ARG A 541 -0.96 12.60 -20.84
N VAL A 542 -0.77 12.28 -19.56
CA VAL A 542 -0.01 11.10 -19.12
C VAL A 542 -0.61 9.82 -19.73
N PHE A 543 -1.93 9.70 -19.77
CA PHE A 543 -2.61 8.51 -20.28
C PHE A 543 -2.66 8.50 -21.80
N HIS A 544 -1.78 7.71 -22.38
CA HIS A 544 -1.70 7.55 -23.83
C HIS A 544 -1.10 6.21 -24.22
N HIS A 545 -1.46 5.75 -25.41
CA HIS A 545 -0.82 4.61 -26.03
C HIS A 545 0.53 5.02 -26.66
N PRO A 546 1.64 4.26 -26.49
CA PRO A 546 2.97 4.67 -26.97
C PRO A 546 3.04 4.80 -28.50
N ALA A 547 2.24 4.02 -29.24
CA ALA A 547 2.10 4.16 -30.70
C ALA A 547 1.30 5.41 -31.14
N ALA A 548 0.50 6.02 -30.26
CA ALA A 548 -0.26 7.25 -30.52
C ALA A 548 0.43 8.51 -29.96
N ARG A 549 1.68 8.37 -29.48
CA ARG A 549 2.47 9.46 -28.91
C ARG A 549 2.55 10.66 -29.86
N ASP A 550 2.15 11.81 -29.35
CA ASP A 550 2.33 13.10 -30.02
C ASP A 550 3.70 13.69 -29.68
N GLN A 551 4.53 13.90 -30.71
CA GLN A 551 5.87 14.48 -30.56
C GLN A 551 5.87 15.94 -30.14
N ASN A 552 4.72 16.62 -30.09
CA ASN A 552 4.61 17.98 -29.55
C ASN A 552 4.33 17.97 -28.04
N VAL A 553 3.84 16.86 -27.49
CA VAL A 553 3.52 16.72 -26.06
C VAL A 553 4.76 16.26 -25.28
N GLU A 554 5.12 17.02 -24.25
CA GLU A 554 6.34 16.79 -23.46
C GLU A 554 6.36 15.40 -22.81
N ILE A 555 5.29 15.04 -22.10
CA ILE A 555 5.22 13.78 -21.35
C ILE A 555 5.24 12.55 -22.26
N HIS A 556 4.59 12.62 -23.43
CA HIS A 556 4.63 11.54 -24.42
C HIS A 556 6.06 11.21 -24.87
N ARG A 557 6.86 12.25 -25.15
CA ARG A 557 8.27 12.07 -25.52
C ARG A 557 9.07 11.49 -24.35
N LYS A 558 8.91 12.06 -23.16
CA LYS A 558 9.66 11.66 -21.96
C LYS A 558 9.39 10.21 -21.57
N MET A 559 8.13 9.81 -21.48
CA MET A 559 7.72 8.44 -21.14
C MET A 559 8.28 7.40 -22.14
N PHE A 560 8.22 7.69 -23.44
CA PHE A 560 8.82 6.80 -24.45
C PHE A 560 10.35 6.74 -24.33
N ASN A 561 10.99 7.90 -24.11
CA ASN A 561 12.45 8.00 -23.97
C ASN A 561 12.98 7.27 -22.73
N VAL A 562 12.20 7.14 -21.65
CA VAL A 562 12.59 6.32 -20.48
C VAL A 562 12.86 4.88 -20.92
N VAL A 563 11.92 4.27 -21.64
CA VAL A 563 12.05 2.88 -22.09
C VAL A 563 13.19 2.76 -23.11
N GLU A 564 13.30 3.71 -24.05
CA GLU A 564 14.38 3.73 -25.04
C GLU A 564 15.76 3.84 -24.37
N ALA A 565 15.93 4.77 -23.43
CA ALA A 565 17.18 4.97 -22.71
C ALA A 565 17.55 3.75 -21.86
N TRP A 566 16.56 3.11 -21.22
CA TRP A 566 16.77 1.86 -20.49
C TRP A 566 17.29 0.76 -21.43
N VAL A 567 16.65 0.55 -22.59
CA VAL A 567 17.11 -0.40 -23.61
C VAL A 567 18.55 -0.12 -24.04
N GLN A 568 18.88 1.14 -24.35
CA GLN A 568 20.21 1.51 -24.84
C GLN A 568 21.32 1.35 -23.79
N LYS A 569 20.98 1.47 -22.49
CA LYS A 569 21.93 1.26 -21.39
C LYS A 569 22.25 -0.23 -21.18
N ARG A 570 21.45 -1.15 -21.71
CA ARG A 570 21.71 -2.60 -21.56
C ARG A 570 22.94 -3.02 -22.37
N PRO A 571 23.78 -3.96 -21.87
CA PRO A 571 24.95 -4.43 -22.59
C PRO A 571 24.64 -5.04 -23.97
N ASP A 572 23.47 -5.67 -24.09
CA ASP A 572 22.97 -6.32 -25.30
C ASP A 572 22.07 -5.41 -26.15
N ARG A 573 21.92 -4.14 -25.75
CA ARG A 573 21.01 -3.13 -26.34
C ARG A 573 19.59 -3.65 -26.60
N GLY A 574 19.11 -4.52 -25.72
CA GLY A 574 17.77 -5.11 -25.80
C GLY A 574 17.62 -6.32 -26.71
N SER A 575 18.69 -6.82 -27.34
CA SER A 575 18.59 -7.98 -28.25
C SER A 575 18.00 -9.24 -27.59
N LYS A 576 18.27 -9.48 -26.29
CA LYS A 576 17.71 -10.61 -25.54
C LYS A 576 16.29 -10.37 -25.03
N LEU A 577 15.78 -9.14 -25.07
CA LEU A 577 14.44 -8.84 -24.55
C LEU A 577 13.35 -9.53 -25.38
N ASN A 578 13.57 -9.71 -26.69
CA ASN A 578 12.67 -10.51 -27.53
C ASN A 578 12.54 -11.96 -27.05
N ASP A 579 13.58 -12.52 -26.45
CA ASP A 579 13.56 -13.91 -25.97
C ASP A 579 13.02 -14.00 -24.54
N ILE A 580 13.46 -13.10 -23.66
CA ILE A 580 13.10 -13.08 -22.23
C ILE A 580 11.63 -12.70 -22.04
N LEU A 581 11.14 -11.74 -22.83
CA LEU A 581 9.77 -11.24 -22.75
C LEU A 581 8.85 -11.88 -23.80
N SER A 582 9.24 -13.00 -24.41
CA SER A 582 8.35 -13.72 -25.33
C SER A 582 7.14 -14.28 -24.58
N SER A 583 6.06 -14.56 -25.33
CA SER A 583 4.84 -15.17 -24.77
C SER A 583 5.14 -16.45 -23.99
N GLU A 584 6.02 -17.30 -24.52
CA GLU A 584 6.42 -18.57 -23.92
C GLU A 584 7.30 -18.38 -22.68
N SER A 585 8.21 -17.41 -22.73
CA SER A 585 9.11 -17.12 -21.61
C SER A 585 8.37 -16.49 -20.43
N VAL A 586 7.47 -15.54 -20.69
CA VAL A 586 6.60 -14.93 -19.67
C VAL A 586 5.68 -16.00 -19.07
N LYS A 587 5.07 -16.85 -19.88
CA LYS A 587 4.24 -17.98 -19.39
C LYS A 587 5.02 -18.95 -18.50
N ALA A 588 6.32 -19.08 -18.73
CA ALA A 588 7.22 -19.92 -17.93
C ALA A 588 7.92 -19.18 -16.77
N GLY A 589 7.55 -17.92 -16.50
CA GLY A 589 8.11 -17.11 -15.41
C GLY A 589 9.56 -16.66 -15.62
N LYS A 590 10.11 -16.73 -16.83
CA LYS A 590 11.53 -16.39 -17.12
C LYS A 590 11.84 -14.89 -17.12
N ASN A 591 10.81 -14.06 -17.00
CA ASN A 591 10.93 -12.61 -16.84
C ASN A 591 11.25 -12.20 -15.40
N HIS A 592 11.33 -13.15 -14.46
CA HIS A 592 11.66 -12.97 -13.04
C HIS A 592 13.09 -13.41 -12.68
#